data_AF-A0A640SUV1-F1
#
_entry.id   AF-A0A640SUV1-F1
#
_cell.length_a   1.000
_cell.length_b   1.000
_cell.length_c   1.000
_cell.angle_alpha   90.00
_cell.angle_beta   90.00
_cell.angle_gamma   90.00
#
_symmetry.space_group_name_H-M   'P 1'
#
loop_
_entity.id
_entity.type
_entity.pdbx_description
1 polymer ?
#
loop_
_entity_poly.entity_id
_entity_poly.type
_entity_poly.pdbx_seq_one_letter_code
_entity_poly.pdbx_strand_id
1 'polypeptide(L)'
;MRRITTKLGILAAAALLAVTAAGPAQGKQTGDAGRTGPDAAAYFVMTDATRAEFVIKITDPRKIQHARDLLSGATSSEPHVIGRIDKRTAPYNWRWSFHLRPETIDFFDFAIEVCDATTPYVEDHLDEAGGPFLPGLVWCPWSSKLVREIPQP
;
A
#
# COMPACT_ATOMS: atom_id res chain seq x y z
N MET A 1 -29.86 -77.75 -17.90
CA MET A 1 -31.23 -77.46 -17.41
C MET A 1 -31.18 -77.21 -15.91
N ARG A 2 -31.70 -76.05 -15.46
CA ARG A 2 -32.21 -75.73 -14.11
C ARG A 2 -31.24 -75.83 -12.91
N ARG A 3 -31.29 -74.99 -11.88
CA ARG A 3 -31.83 -73.65 -11.57
C ARG A 3 -31.32 -73.38 -10.13
N ILE A 4 -30.76 -72.18 -9.94
CA ILE A 4 -30.69 -71.28 -8.77
C ILE A 4 -31.24 -71.77 -7.41
N THR A 5 -30.49 -71.52 -6.33
CA THR A 5 -30.83 -70.93 -4.99
C THR A 5 -29.81 -71.44 -3.94
N THR A 6 -29.35 -70.79 -2.86
CA THR A 6 -29.87 -69.71 -2.00
C THR A 6 -28.76 -69.23 -1.03
N LYS A 7 -28.88 -67.99 -0.54
CA LYS A 7 -28.52 -67.47 0.82
C LYS A 7 -27.05 -67.50 1.30
N LEU A 8 -26.39 -66.33 1.27
CA LEU A 8 -25.31 -66.02 2.22
C LEU A 8 -25.89 -65.39 3.48
N GLY A 9 -25.60 -66.01 4.62
CA GLY A 9 -25.84 -65.49 5.96
C GLY A 9 -24.71 -64.54 6.40
N ILE A 10 -25.12 -63.55 7.20
CA ILE A 10 -24.30 -62.50 7.81
C ILE A 10 -23.47 -63.09 8.96
N LEU A 11 -22.20 -62.72 9.04
CA LEU A 11 -21.44 -62.70 10.28
C LEU A 11 -20.72 -61.35 10.40
N ALA A 12 -21.17 -60.57 11.38
CA ALA A 12 -20.55 -59.33 11.80
C ALA A 12 -19.28 -59.63 12.60
N ALA A 13 -18.22 -58.87 12.35
CA ALA A 13 -17.10 -58.74 13.28
C ALA A 13 -16.69 -57.26 13.32
N ALA A 14 -16.93 -56.64 14.47
CA ALA A 14 -16.49 -55.32 14.82
C ALA A 14 -14.95 -55.30 14.99
N ALA A 15 -14.28 -54.28 14.46
CA ALA A 15 -12.88 -54.00 14.76
C ALA A 15 -12.64 -52.48 14.81
N LEU A 16 -12.79 -51.96 16.03
CA LEU A 16 -12.04 -50.90 16.71
C LEU A 16 -11.47 -49.73 15.88
N LEU A 17 -12.04 -48.54 16.13
CA LEU A 17 -11.44 -47.24 15.87
C LEU A 17 -10.11 -47.09 16.63
N ALA A 18 -9.02 -46.87 15.91
CA ALA A 18 -7.80 -46.29 16.47
C ALA A 18 -7.78 -44.79 16.14
N VAL A 19 -8.20 -43.97 17.10
CA VAL A 19 -7.97 -42.52 17.10
C VAL A 19 -6.51 -42.30 17.46
N THR A 20 -5.68 -41.94 16.48
CA THR A 20 -4.36 -41.37 16.77
C THR A 20 -4.56 -39.90 17.12
N ALA A 21 -4.48 -39.60 18.42
CA ALA A 21 -4.44 -38.23 18.91
C ALA A 21 -3.12 -37.58 18.44
N ALA A 22 -3.23 -36.68 17.46
CA ALA A 22 -2.16 -35.72 17.18
C ALA A 22 -2.03 -34.79 18.40
N GLY A 23 -0.94 -34.92 19.15
CA GLY A 23 -0.61 -33.98 20.23
C GLY A 23 -0.37 -32.57 19.69
N PRO A 24 -0.58 -31.52 20.49
CA PRO A 24 -0.36 -30.16 20.04
C PRO A 24 1.14 -29.93 19.87
N ALA A 25 1.57 -29.58 18.65
CA ALA A 25 2.89 -29.01 18.45
C ALA A 25 2.91 -27.65 19.16
N GLN A 26 3.62 -27.58 20.29
CA GLN A 26 3.90 -26.34 20.99
C GLN A 26 4.68 -25.40 20.05
N GLY A 27 3.99 -24.37 19.56
CA GLY A 27 4.62 -23.25 18.89
C GLY A 27 5.59 -22.55 19.84
N LYS A 28 6.86 -22.51 19.45
CA LYS A 28 7.89 -21.71 20.12
C LYS A 28 7.58 -20.24 19.86
N GLN A 29 6.90 -19.60 20.80
CA GLN A 29 6.84 -18.14 20.87
C GLN A 29 8.26 -17.60 21.03
N THR A 30 8.72 -16.86 20.04
CA THR A 30 9.78 -15.87 20.22
C THR A 30 9.09 -14.53 20.42
N GLY A 31 9.27 -13.97 21.60
CA GLY A 31 8.74 -12.66 21.97
C GLY A 31 9.60 -11.54 21.41
N ASP A 32 8.88 -10.52 20.95
CA ASP A 32 9.15 -9.08 21.10
C ASP A 32 10.30 -8.43 20.34
N ALA A 33 9.98 -7.68 19.26
CA ALA A 33 10.59 -6.39 18.90
C ALA A 33 10.07 -5.88 17.54
N GLY A 34 8.81 -5.46 17.51
CA GLY A 34 8.24 -4.79 16.34
C GLY A 34 6.80 -4.44 16.62
N ARG A 35 6.55 -3.22 17.11
CA ARG A 35 5.21 -2.71 17.43
C ARG A 35 4.26 -2.97 16.27
N THR A 36 3.37 -3.94 16.41
CA THR A 36 2.14 -4.05 15.63
C THR A 36 1.10 -3.08 16.21
N GLY A 37 1.36 -1.79 15.99
CA GLY A 37 0.28 -0.81 15.87
C GLY A 37 -0.30 -0.88 14.45
N PRO A 38 -1.45 -0.25 14.15
CA PRO A 38 -2.02 -0.29 12.80
C PRO A 38 -0.94 0.19 11.82
N ASP A 39 -0.62 -0.65 10.84
CA ASP A 39 0.45 -0.52 9.83
C ASP A 39 1.13 0.87 9.83
N ALA A 40 2.33 0.95 10.41
CA ALA A 40 2.99 2.21 10.69
C ALA A 40 3.19 3.04 9.41
N ALA A 41 2.51 4.19 9.34
CA ALA A 41 2.69 5.13 8.24
C ALA A 41 4.13 5.62 8.18
N ALA A 42 4.65 5.80 6.97
CA ALA A 42 5.96 6.41 6.72
C ALA A 42 5.80 7.74 5.98
N TYR A 43 6.74 8.64 6.20
CA TYR A 43 6.72 10.00 5.66
C TYR A 43 7.95 10.20 4.78
N PHE A 44 7.74 10.68 3.56
CA PHE A 44 8.79 10.89 2.59
C PHE A 44 8.74 12.31 2.07
N VAL A 45 9.90 12.93 1.92
CA VAL A 45 10.02 14.21 1.23
C VAL A 45 10.22 13.93 -0.25
N MET A 46 9.39 14.56 -1.07
CA MET A 46 9.56 14.64 -2.50
C MET A 46 9.81 16.09 -2.94
N THR A 47 10.40 16.24 -4.11
CA THR A 47 10.55 17.51 -4.81
C THR A 47 10.08 17.36 -6.25
N ASP A 48 9.84 18.48 -6.93
CA ASP A 48 9.62 18.53 -8.38
C ASP A 48 10.70 19.41 -9.07
N ALA A 49 10.49 19.79 -10.33
CA ALA A 49 11.41 20.65 -11.10
C ALA A 49 11.75 21.99 -10.42
N THR A 50 10.90 22.51 -9.53
CA THR A 50 11.14 23.73 -8.74
C THR A 50 12.03 23.49 -7.52
N ARG A 51 12.28 22.23 -7.15
CA ARG A 51 12.94 21.78 -5.92
C ARG A 51 12.21 22.17 -4.63
N ALA A 52 10.95 22.59 -4.73
CA ALA A 52 10.10 22.79 -3.56
C ALA A 52 9.89 21.45 -2.84
N GLU A 53 10.08 21.43 -1.52
CA GLU A 53 9.86 20.22 -0.72
C GLU A 53 8.38 20.04 -0.41
N PHE A 54 7.89 18.82 -0.60
CA PHE A 54 6.54 18.39 -0.24
C PHE A 54 6.62 17.04 0.46
N VAL A 55 5.95 16.88 1.59
CA VAL A 55 5.93 15.63 2.35
C VAL A 55 4.72 14.80 1.95
N ILE A 56 4.93 13.52 1.66
CA ILE A 56 3.87 12.53 1.45
C ILE A 56 3.82 11.56 2.63
N LYS A 57 2.61 11.19 3.03
CA LYS A 57 2.34 10.16 4.03
C LYS A 57 1.87 8.91 3.31
N ILE A 58 2.60 7.81 3.43
CA ILE A 58 2.26 6.52 2.84
C ILE A 58 1.85 5.55 3.95
N THR A 59 0.72 4.86 3.76
CA THR A 59 0.19 3.87 4.72
C THR A 59 0.19 2.43 4.20
N ASP A 60 0.33 2.24 2.88
CA ASP A 60 0.44 0.89 2.29
C ASP A 60 1.88 0.39 2.44
N PRO A 61 2.12 -0.73 3.17
CA PRO A 61 3.46 -1.24 3.42
C PRO A 61 4.23 -1.60 2.13
N ARG A 62 3.54 -1.99 1.05
CA ARG A 62 4.18 -2.27 -0.24
C ARG A 62 4.69 -0.99 -0.89
N LYS A 63 3.90 0.09 -0.82
CA LYS A 63 4.28 1.41 -1.35
C LYS A 63 5.38 2.07 -0.51
N ILE A 64 5.39 1.84 0.81
CA ILE A 64 6.48 2.24 1.70
C ILE A 64 7.78 1.54 1.27
N GLN A 65 7.73 0.23 1.00
CA GLN A 65 8.92 -0.50 0.55
C GLN A 65 9.40 0.01 -0.82
N HIS A 66 8.50 0.22 -1.78
CA HIS A 66 8.85 0.79 -3.09
C HIS A 66 9.53 2.16 -2.97
N ALA A 67 9.01 3.04 -2.12
CA ALA A 67 9.61 4.34 -1.85
C ALA A 67 11.05 4.22 -1.32
N ARG A 68 11.32 3.25 -0.45
CA ARG A 68 12.68 2.96 0.07
C ARG A 68 13.58 2.35 -0.99
N ASP A 69 13.03 1.50 -1.87
CA ASP A 69 13.77 0.92 -2.99
C ASP A 69 14.18 2.01 -3.99
N LEU A 70 13.32 2.99 -4.25
CA LEU A 70 13.66 4.19 -5.05
C LEU A 70 14.76 5.02 -4.40
N LEU A 71 14.68 5.27 -3.09
CA LEU A 71 15.67 6.07 -2.36
C LEU A 71 17.05 5.38 -2.27
N SER A 72 17.07 4.05 -2.16
CA SER A 72 18.30 3.26 -2.13
C SER A 72 18.88 2.98 -3.52
N GLY A 73 18.11 3.22 -4.58
CA GLY A 73 18.47 2.86 -5.96
C GLY A 73 18.33 1.38 -6.27
N ALA A 74 17.65 0.61 -5.42
CA ALA A 74 17.31 -0.79 -5.68
C ALA A 74 16.31 -0.95 -6.83
N THR A 75 15.51 0.08 -7.09
CA THR A 75 14.65 0.18 -8.29
C THR A 75 14.74 1.57 -8.91
N SER A 76 14.48 1.63 -10.22
CA SER A 76 14.27 2.87 -10.97
C SER A 76 12.91 2.89 -11.69
N SER A 77 12.10 1.84 -11.51
CA SER A 77 10.75 1.75 -12.07
C SER A 77 9.77 2.52 -11.22
N GLU A 78 8.77 3.10 -11.87
CA GLU A 78 7.70 3.88 -11.27
C GLU A 78 8.25 4.97 -10.32
N PRO A 79 9.09 5.90 -10.82
CA PRO A 79 9.81 6.83 -9.94
C PRO A 79 8.95 8.01 -9.46
N HIS A 80 7.82 8.26 -10.12
CA HIS A 80 7.00 9.45 -9.91
C HIS A 80 5.80 9.16 -9.03
N VAL A 81 5.38 10.16 -8.26
CA VAL A 81 4.26 10.07 -7.32
C VAL A 81 2.99 10.56 -7.97
N ILE A 82 1.90 9.80 -7.85
CA ILE A 82 0.55 10.22 -8.21
C ILE A 82 -0.37 10.08 -7.01
N GLY A 83 -1.42 10.89 -6.94
CA GLY A 83 -2.50 10.68 -5.99
C GLY A 83 -3.59 11.72 -6.14
N ARG A 84 -4.52 11.74 -5.19
CA ARG A 84 -5.54 12.79 -5.11
C ARG A 84 -5.20 13.78 -4.03
N ILE A 85 -5.25 15.06 -4.36
CA ILE A 85 -5.05 16.12 -3.37
C ILE A 85 -6.29 16.26 -2.47
N ASP A 86 -6.04 16.71 -1.25
CA ASP A 86 -7.02 17.21 -0.29
C ASP A 86 -6.65 18.67 0.00
N LYS A 87 -7.59 19.59 -0.23
CA LYS A 87 -7.38 21.05 -0.23
C LYS A 87 -7.40 21.59 1.21
N ARG A 88 -6.60 20.98 2.08
CA ARG A 88 -6.36 21.40 3.46
C ARG A 88 -4.91 21.15 3.82
N THR A 89 -4.38 22.00 4.70
CA THR A 89 -3.06 21.84 5.28
C THR A 89 -2.98 20.55 6.11
N ALA A 90 -1.86 19.83 5.99
CA ALA A 90 -1.48 18.78 6.92
C ALA A 90 -0.32 19.27 7.80
N PRO A 91 -0.17 18.81 9.06
CA PRO A 91 0.93 19.25 9.93
C PRO A 91 2.33 19.09 9.33
N TYR A 92 2.51 18.04 8.51
CA TYR A 92 3.76 17.75 7.81
C TYR A 92 4.02 18.60 6.55
N ASN A 93 3.03 19.39 6.11
CA ASN A 93 3.09 20.29 4.96
C ASN A 93 2.60 21.69 5.34
N TRP A 94 3.08 22.25 6.45
CA TRP A 94 2.62 23.55 6.96
C TRP A 94 2.78 24.74 5.99
N ARG A 95 3.64 24.62 4.97
CA ARG A 95 3.86 25.63 3.92
C ARG A 95 2.83 25.55 2.78
N TRP A 96 2.07 24.47 2.72
CA TRP A 96 1.15 24.17 1.63
C TRP A 96 -0.28 24.10 2.16
N SER A 97 -1.21 24.60 1.37
CA SER A 97 -2.65 24.58 1.69
C SER A 97 -3.30 23.24 1.28
N PHE A 98 -2.51 22.26 0.88
CA PHE A 98 -2.97 20.94 0.44
C PHE A 98 -2.00 19.81 0.84
N HIS A 99 -2.50 18.58 0.77
CA HIS A 99 -1.68 17.37 0.86
C HIS A 99 -2.24 16.27 -0.04
N LEU A 100 -1.46 15.23 -0.33
CA LEU A 100 -1.97 14.01 -0.97
C LEU A 100 -2.72 13.15 0.05
N ARG A 101 -3.88 12.62 -0.35
CA ARG A 101 -4.63 11.64 0.45
C ARG A 101 -3.87 10.31 0.50
N PRO A 102 -3.44 9.84 1.68
CA PRO A 102 -2.57 8.67 1.80
C PRO A 102 -3.07 7.42 1.09
N GLU A 103 -4.38 7.18 1.14
CA GLU A 103 -5.05 6.02 0.54
C GLU A 103 -5.11 6.04 -1.00
N THR A 104 -4.73 7.17 -1.61
CA THR A 104 -4.76 7.35 -3.07
C THR A 104 -3.37 7.44 -3.70
N ILE A 105 -2.32 7.48 -2.88
CA ILE A 105 -0.95 7.62 -3.35
C ILE A 105 -0.55 6.36 -4.10
N ASP A 106 0.02 6.52 -5.29
CA ASP A 106 0.65 5.46 -6.07
C ASP A 106 1.92 5.97 -6.76
N PHE A 107 2.61 5.05 -7.44
CA PHE A 107 3.79 5.33 -8.23
C PHE A 107 3.56 5.01 -9.71
N PHE A 108 4.25 5.72 -10.63
CA PHE A 108 4.05 5.52 -12.06
C PHE A 108 5.31 5.77 -12.90
N ASP A 109 5.43 5.04 -14.01
CA ASP A 109 6.36 5.36 -15.11
C ASP A 109 5.73 6.34 -16.11
N PHE A 110 4.43 6.18 -16.38
CA PHE A 110 3.65 7.05 -17.26
C PHE A 110 2.27 7.36 -16.66
N ALA A 111 1.82 8.60 -16.79
CA ALA A 111 0.49 9.06 -16.38
C ALA A 111 -0.18 9.86 -17.50
N ILE A 112 -1.41 10.31 -17.29
CA ILE A 112 -2.07 11.23 -18.22
C ILE A 112 -1.56 12.66 -17.99
N GLU A 113 -1.24 13.40 -19.05
CA GLU A 113 -0.57 14.71 -18.92
C GLU A 113 -1.40 15.76 -18.15
N VAL A 114 -2.72 15.63 -18.10
CA VAL A 114 -3.62 16.62 -17.47
C VAL A 114 -3.52 16.70 -15.94
N CYS A 115 -2.81 15.78 -15.28
CA CYS A 115 -2.55 15.84 -13.85
C CYS A 115 -1.16 16.41 -13.49
N ASP A 116 -0.35 16.81 -14.47
CA ASP A 116 0.98 17.35 -14.24
C ASP A 116 0.93 18.83 -13.83
N ALA A 117 1.54 19.13 -12.69
CA ALA A 117 1.75 20.48 -12.18
C ALA A 117 2.84 20.46 -11.11
N THR A 118 3.62 21.53 -10.99
CA THR A 118 4.57 21.69 -9.88
C THR A 118 3.84 22.05 -8.59
N THR A 119 4.43 21.73 -7.45
CA THR A 119 3.88 22.01 -6.11
C THR A 119 3.50 23.49 -5.93
N PRO A 120 4.36 24.47 -6.28
CA PRO A 120 3.97 25.88 -6.19
C PRO A 120 2.82 26.24 -7.14
N TYR A 121 2.77 25.67 -8.35
CA TYR A 121 1.68 25.92 -9.29
C TYR A 121 0.34 25.38 -8.75
N VAL A 122 0.35 24.20 -8.10
CA VAL A 122 -0.85 23.69 -7.43
C VAL A 122 -1.27 24.59 -6.28
N GLU A 123 -0.34 25.14 -5.51
CA GLU A 123 -0.66 26.10 -4.44
C GLU A 123 -1.30 27.38 -5.00
N ASP A 124 -0.69 27.97 -6.04
CA ASP A 124 -1.13 29.22 -6.65
C ASP A 124 -2.51 29.11 -7.33
N HIS A 125 -2.85 27.91 -7.81
CA HIS A 125 -4.12 27.60 -8.49
C HIS A 125 -4.98 26.60 -7.71
N LEU A 126 -4.79 26.54 -6.39
CA LEU A 126 -5.43 25.51 -5.59
C LEU A 126 -6.95 25.61 -5.69
N ASP A 127 -7.53 26.80 -5.70
CA ASP A 127 -8.97 27.04 -5.82
C ASP A 127 -9.59 26.45 -7.10
N GLU A 128 -8.88 26.49 -8.22
CA GLU A 128 -9.29 25.90 -9.50
C GLU A 128 -9.20 24.36 -9.54
N ALA A 129 -8.39 23.77 -8.66
CA ALA A 129 -8.13 22.34 -8.64
C ALA A 129 -9.41 21.52 -8.39
N GLY A 130 -9.61 20.50 -9.21
CA GLY A 130 -10.80 19.63 -9.25
C GLY A 130 -11.74 19.92 -10.41
N GLY A 131 -11.61 21.09 -11.04
CA GLY A 131 -12.31 21.49 -12.26
C GLY A 131 -11.46 21.24 -13.52
N PRO A 132 -11.26 22.25 -14.40
CA PRO A 132 -10.39 22.09 -15.57
C PRO A 132 -8.92 21.90 -15.20
N PHE A 133 -8.49 22.49 -14.08
CA PHE A 133 -7.19 22.23 -13.47
C PHE A 133 -7.29 21.03 -12.53
N LEU A 134 -6.37 20.06 -12.67
CA LEU A 134 -6.35 18.78 -11.96
C LEU A 134 -7.75 18.13 -11.86
N PRO A 135 -8.35 17.71 -12.99
CA PRO A 135 -9.70 17.12 -12.99
C PRO A 135 -9.82 15.96 -12.01
N GLY A 136 -10.85 16.00 -11.16
CA GLY A 136 -11.05 15.01 -10.11
C GLY A 136 -10.01 15.05 -8.98
N LEU A 137 -9.26 16.15 -8.86
CA LEU A 137 -8.20 16.36 -7.86
C LEU A 137 -7.02 15.39 -8.03
N VAL A 138 -6.84 14.81 -9.21
CA VAL A 138 -5.70 13.92 -9.50
C VAL A 138 -4.48 14.79 -9.79
N TRP A 139 -3.40 14.56 -9.04
CA TRP A 139 -2.13 15.24 -9.20
C TRP A 139 -1.01 14.22 -9.40
N CYS A 140 -0.23 14.41 -10.46
CA CYS A 140 0.86 13.53 -10.88
C CYS A 140 2.06 14.38 -11.33
N PRO A 141 2.81 15.03 -10.41
CA PRO A 141 3.97 15.83 -10.80
C PRO A 141 5.00 14.96 -11.56
N TRP A 142 5.13 15.14 -12.88
CA TRP A 142 6.01 14.31 -13.74
C TRP A 142 7.48 14.52 -13.44
N SER A 143 7.83 15.67 -12.85
CA SER A 143 9.17 15.93 -12.37
C SER A 143 9.40 15.49 -10.93
N SER A 144 8.44 14.78 -10.31
CA SER A 144 8.56 14.38 -8.92
C SER A 144 9.68 13.38 -8.69
N LYS A 145 10.34 13.53 -7.55
CA LYS A 145 11.40 12.64 -7.08
C LYS A 145 11.38 12.57 -5.56
N LEU A 146 11.46 11.34 -5.02
CA LEU A 146 11.70 11.14 -3.60
C LEU A 146 13.14 11.52 -3.25
N VAL A 147 13.31 12.23 -2.13
CA VAL A 147 14.60 12.75 -1.67
C VAL A 147 15.07 12.07 -0.39
N ARG A 148 14.15 11.82 0.56
CA ARG A 148 14.46 11.16 1.84
C ARG A 148 13.19 10.66 2.54
N GLU A 149 13.36 9.66 3.41
CA GLU A 149 12.38 9.33 4.45
C GLU A 149 12.65 10.21 5.69
N ILE A 150 11.60 10.60 6.41
CA ILE A 150 11.70 11.38 7.65
C ILE A 150 10.95 10.68 8.80
N PRO A 151 11.31 10.95 10.06
CA PRO A 151 10.51 10.52 11.20
C PRO A 151 9.08 11.07 11.13
N GLN A 152 8.15 10.43 11.82
CA GLN A 152 6.82 10.99 12.00
C GLN A 152 6.90 12.40 12.61
N PRO A 153 6.39 13.43 11.92
CA PRO A 153 6.44 14.82 12.37
C PRO A 153 5.39 15.15 13.43
#